data_AF-A0A952SSX5-F1
#
_entry.id   AF-A0A952SSX5-F1
#
_cell.length_a   1.000
_cell.length_b   1.000
_cell.length_c   1.000
_cell.angle_alpha   90.00
_cell.angle_beta   90.00
_cell.angle_gamma   90.00
#
_symmetry.space_group_name_H-M   'P 1'
#
loop_
_entity.id
_entity.type
_entity.pdbx_description
1 polymer ?
#
loop_
_entity_poly.entity_id
_entity_poly.type
_entity_poly.pdbx_seq_one_letter_code
_entity_poly.pdbx_strand_id
1 'polypeptide(L)'
;MQLGRRFAYAVVLIAAESIVLAALTPREAAAIPAFSRQTEKGCSTCHQALPKLNQTGQSFRMNGFRFPEDKEWTDIQDMKHVPVSTRIIVEAEYNNADNSKPTSKLGVATIELMAGAPLGRTGVFSPYIDIGY
;
A
#
# COMPACT_ATOMS: atom_id res chain seq x y z
N MET A 1 42.09 -14.85 -48.15
CA MET A 1 41.02 -13.98 -47.60
C MET A 1 39.98 -14.69 -46.72
N GLN A 2 39.71 -16.00 -46.86
CA GLN A 2 38.66 -16.66 -46.06
C GLN A 2 39.04 -16.97 -44.58
N LEU A 3 40.33 -17.13 -44.28
CA LEU A 3 40.81 -17.47 -42.93
C LEU A 3 40.63 -16.32 -41.92
N GLY A 4 40.94 -15.08 -42.32
CA GLY A 4 40.74 -13.89 -41.47
C GLY A 4 39.27 -13.59 -41.18
N ARG A 5 38.37 -13.89 -42.12
CA ARG A 5 36.92 -13.71 -41.94
C ARG A 5 36.35 -14.73 -40.96
N ARG A 6 36.81 -15.98 -41.00
CA ARG A 6 36.44 -17.02 -40.01
C ARG A 6 36.95 -16.68 -38.60
N PHE A 7 38.16 -16.15 -38.49
CA PHE A 7 38.71 -15.69 -37.22
C PHE A 7 37.90 -14.52 -36.64
N ALA A 8 37.54 -13.53 -37.46
CA ALA A 8 36.69 -12.42 -37.03
C ALA A 8 35.32 -12.88 -36.54
N TYR A 9 34.67 -13.83 -37.24
CA TYR A 9 33.39 -14.39 -36.77
C TYR A 9 33.54 -15.18 -35.46
N ALA A 10 34.60 -15.96 -35.30
CA ALA A 10 34.84 -16.68 -34.05
C ALA A 10 34.99 -15.71 -32.86
N VAL A 11 35.72 -14.62 -33.04
CA VAL A 11 35.87 -13.58 -32.00
C VAL A 11 34.53 -12.91 -31.68
N VAL A 12 33.72 -12.58 -32.70
CA VAL A 12 32.39 -11.98 -32.49
C VAL A 12 31.45 -12.94 -31.77
N LEU A 13 31.47 -14.23 -32.11
CA LEU A 13 30.62 -15.24 -31.46
C LEU A 13 31.03 -15.46 -29.99
N ILE A 14 32.32 -15.56 -29.70
CA ILE A 14 32.83 -15.69 -28.32
C ILE A 14 32.49 -14.45 -27.49
N ALA A 15 32.63 -13.26 -28.07
CA ALA A 15 32.25 -12.01 -27.40
C ALA A 15 30.74 -11.95 -27.13
N ALA A 16 29.92 -12.34 -28.10
CA ALA A 16 28.47 -12.39 -27.96
C ALA A 16 28.05 -13.39 -26.87
N GLU A 17 28.61 -14.59 -26.86
CA GLU A 17 28.36 -15.60 -25.82
C GLU A 17 28.75 -15.11 -24.43
N SER A 18 29.91 -14.47 -24.30
CA SER A 18 30.38 -13.89 -23.04
C SER A 18 29.45 -12.81 -22.51
N ILE A 19 28.94 -11.94 -23.40
CA ILE A 19 27.98 -10.89 -23.05
C ILE A 19 26.64 -11.49 -22.60
N VAL A 20 26.16 -12.53 -23.31
CA VAL A 20 24.92 -13.23 -22.96
C VAL A 20 25.06 -13.91 -21.60
N LEU A 21 26.18 -14.60 -21.33
CA LEU A 21 26.45 -15.21 -20.04
C LEU A 21 26.47 -14.17 -18.91
N ALA A 22 27.14 -13.04 -19.12
CA ALA A 22 27.18 -11.95 -18.15
C ALA A 22 25.77 -11.37 -17.87
N ALA A 23 24.95 -11.21 -18.91
CA ALA A 23 23.59 -10.70 -18.78
C ALA A 23 22.63 -11.65 -18.05
N LEU A 24 22.87 -12.96 -18.12
CA LEU A 24 22.07 -14.00 -17.46
C LEU A 24 22.52 -14.29 -16.02
N THR A 25 23.56 -13.61 -15.51
CA THR A 25 24.00 -13.80 -14.13
C THR A 25 22.90 -13.37 -13.16
N PRO A 26 22.50 -14.23 -12.20
CA PRO A 26 21.49 -13.89 -11.21
C PRO A 26 22.00 -12.74 -10.36
N ARG A 27 21.22 -11.65 -10.31
CA ARG A 27 21.49 -10.53 -9.39
C ARG A 27 20.98 -10.89 -8.01
N GLU A 28 21.66 -10.40 -6.97
CA GLU A 28 21.13 -10.49 -5.61
C GLU A 28 19.73 -9.86 -5.57
N ALA A 29 18.74 -10.67 -5.22
CA ALA A 29 17.38 -10.21 -5.07
C ALA A 29 17.31 -9.36 -3.78
N ALA A 30 17.23 -8.04 -3.95
CA ALA A 30 16.96 -7.11 -2.86
C ALA A 30 15.49 -7.16 -2.40
N ALA A 31 14.95 -8.37 -2.21
CA ALA A 31 13.69 -8.55 -1.51
C ALA A 31 13.95 -8.19 -0.04
N ILE A 32 13.68 -6.94 0.32
CA ILE A 32 13.70 -6.46 1.70
C ILE A 32 12.71 -7.34 2.47
N PRO A 33 13.15 -8.30 3.32
CA PRO A 33 12.24 -9.05 4.14
C PRO A 33 11.93 -8.16 5.35
N ALA A 34 11.17 -7.10 5.10
CA ALA A 34 10.90 -6.03 6.05
C ALA A 34 10.39 -6.62 7.37
N PHE A 35 9.49 -7.59 7.29
CA PHE A 35 8.92 -8.25 8.46
C PHE A 35 9.88 -9.24 9.14
N SER A 36 10.67 -10.02 8.40
CA SER A 36 11.61 -10.96 9.03
C SER A 36 12.70 -10.23 9.82
N ARG A 37 13.14 -9.05 9.34
CA ARG A 37 14.09 -8.20 10.07
C ARG A 37 13.46 -7.46 11.25
N GLN A 38 12.22 -6.99 11.11
CA GLN A 38 11.53 -6.26 12.18
C GLN A 38 11.06 -7.16 13.32
N THR A 39 10.67 -8.40 12.99
CA THR A 39 10.11 -9.34 13.97
C THR A 39 11.08 -10.43 14.39
N GLU A 40 12.26 -10.49 13.75
CA GLU A 40 13.28 -11.54 13.94
C GLU A 40 12.75 -12.98 13.72
N LYS A 41 11.60 -13.13 13.06
CA LYS A 41 10.99 -14.44 12.75
C LYS A 41 11.26 -14.83 11.29
N GLY A 42 11.48 -16.13 11.06
CA GLY A 42 11.69 -16.69 9.72
C GLY A 42 10.43 -16.65 8.85
N CYS A 43 10.60 -16.76 7.53
CA CYS A 43 9.49 -16.69 6.56
C CYS A 43 8.43 -17.80 6.77
N SER A 44 8.87 -19.00 7.17
CA SER A 44 8.00 -20.15 7.45
C SER A 44 7.08 -19.94 8.65
N THR A 45 7.39 -18.97 9.52
CA THR A 45 6.53 -18.60 10.65
C THR A 45 5.19 -18.05 10.15
N CYS A 46 5.19 -17.29 9.06
CA CYS A 46 3.97 -16.67 8.50
C CYS A 46 3.45 -17.37 7.23
N HIS A 47 4.29 -18.10 6.50
CA HIS A 47 3.95 -18.70 5.20
C HIS A 47 3.91 -20.22 5.24
N GLN A 48 2.87 -20.81 4.64
CA GLN A 48 2.81 -22.24 4.33
C GLN A 48 3.42 -22.55 2.96
N ALA A 49 3.19 -21.66 1.99
CA ALA A 49 3.84 -21.61 0.69
C ALA A 49 3.86 -20.13 0.29
N LEU A 50 4.94 -19.61 -0.27
CA LEU A 50 4.92 -18.24 -0.78
C LEU A 50 3.86 -18.12 -1.90
N PRO A 51 2.92 -17.15 -1.91
CA PRO A 51 2.63 -16.06 -0.95
C PRO A 51 1.51 -16.38 0.07
N LYS A 52 0.98 -17.60 0.10
CA LYS A 52 -0.09 -18.07 1.00
C LYS A 52 0.33 -18.03 2.47
N LEU A 53 -0.45 -17.30 3.26
CA LEU A 53 -0.28 -17.23 4.71
C LEU A 53 -0.82 -18.48 5.42
N ASN A 54 -0.11 -18.90 6.46
CA ASN A 54 -0.63 -19.86 7.44
C ASN A 54 -1.48 -19.11 8.49
N GLN A 55 -2.01 -19.83 9.49
CA GLN A 55 -2.84 -19.22 10.53
C GLN A 55 -2.12 -18.10 11.29
N THR A 56 -0.84 -18.29 11.63
CA THR A 56 -0.01 -17.30 12.30
C THR A 56 0.15 -16.03 11.47
N GLY A 57 0.45 -16.17 10.17
CA GLY A 57 0.56 -15.04 9.25
C GLY A 57 -0.75 -14.28 9.06
N GLN A 58 -1.89 -14.98 9.07
CA GLN A 58 -3.20 -14.34 9.06
C GLN A 58 -3.45 -13.54 10.33
N SER A 59 -3.19 -14.12 11.51
CA SER A 59 -3.31 -13.42 12.79
C SER A 59 -2.39 -12.20 12.87
N PHE A 60 -1.14 -12.33 12.43
CA PHE A 60 -0.18 -11.23 12.36
C PHE A 60 -0.71 -10.08 11.49
N ARG A 61 -1.27 -10.38 10.32
CA ARG A 61 -1.90 -9.37 9.44
C ARG A 61 -3.13 -8.73 10.08
N MET A 62 -4.01 -9.52 10.68
CA MET A 62 -5.23 -9.03 11.34
C MET A 62 -4.92 -8.15 12.57
N ASN A 63 -3.80 -8.39 13.24
CA ASN A 63 -3.31 -7.59 14.37
C ASN A 63 -2.47 -6.37 13.95
N GLY A 64 -2.54 -5.97 12.68
CA GLY A 64 -1.80 -4.80 12.18
C GLY A 64 -0.29 -5.01 12.13
N PHE A 65 0.14 -6.20 11.72
CA PHE A 65 1.54 -6.63 11.59
C PHE A 65 2.31 -6.62 12.92
N ARG A 66 1.68 -7.15 13.97
CA ARG A 66 2.27 -7.31 15.31
C ARG A 66 2.01 -8.70 15.87
N PHE A 67 2.97 -9.26 16.62
CA PHE A 67 2.72 -10.48 17.37
C PHE A 67 2.00 -10.15 18.68
N PRO A 68 1.15 -11.06 19.19
CA PRO A 68 0.48 -10.88 20.49
C PRO A 68 1.46 -10.69 21.67
N GLU A 69 2.70 -11.15 21.50
CA GLU A 69 3.80 -11.10 22.46
C GLU A 69 4.46 -9.70 22.54
N ASP A 70 4.29 -8.85 21.52
CA ASP A 70 5.02 -7.58 21.34
C ASP A 70 4.51 -6.42 22.23
N LYS A 71 3.91 -6.75 23.38
CA LYS A 71 3.20 -5.90 24.35
C LYS A 71 1.79 -5.44 23.95
N GLU A 72 1.03 -5.22 25.01
CA GLU A 72 -0.41 -5.04 25.17
C GLU A 72 -1.13 -4.30 24.03
N TRP A 73 -2.32 -4.81 23.68
CA TRP A 73 -3.32 -4.04 22.94
C TRP A 73 -3.49 -2.70 23.63
N THR A 74 -3.04 -1.63 22.99
CA THR A 74 -3.14 -0.26 23.51
C THR A 74 -4.60 0.07 23.71
N ASP A 75 -5.02 0.07 24.98
CA ASP A 75 -6.29 0.60 25.45
C ASP A 75 -6.38 2.10 25.10
N ILE A 76 -7.56 2.71 25.26
CA ILE A 76 -7.86 4.13 24.95
C ILE A 76 -6.78 5.10 25.48
N GLN A 77 -6.10 4.72 26.57
CA GLN A 77 -5.15 5.56 27.30
C GLN A 77 -3.78 5.74 26.62
N ASP A 78 -3.43 4.90 25.63
CA ASP A 78 -2.15 4.99 24.91
C ASP A 78 -2.25 5.78 23.59
N MET A 79 -3.42 6.34 23.30
CA MET A 79 -3.68 7.07 22.06
C MET A 79 -3.02 8.45 22.09
N LYS A 80 -1.79 8.56 21.57
CA LYS A 80 -1.06 9.83 21.49
C LYS A 80 -1.72 10.85 20.55
N HIS A 81 -2.48 10.38 19.56
CA HIS A 81 -3.13 11.24 18.55
C HIS A 81 -4.46 10.61 18.11
N VAL A 82 -5.51 11.44 18.04
CA VAL A 82 -6.82 11.04 17.51
C VAL A 82 -6.82 11.30 15.99
N PRO A 83 -7.07 10.29 15.13
CA PRO A 83 -7.23 10.52 13.69
C PRO A 83 -8.50 11.31 13.44
N VAL A 84 -8.36 12.47 12.80
CA VAL A 84 -9.46 13.34 12.37
C VAL A 84 -9.41 13.54 10.85
N SER A 85 -10.57 13.62 10.20
CA SER A 85 -10.71 13.93 8.78
C SER A 85 -11.88 14.86 8.52
N THR A 86 -11.82 15.62 7.44
CA THR A 86 -12.88 16.55 7.04
C THR A 86 -13.28 16.29 5.59
N ARG A 87 -14.56 16.40 5.28
CA ARG A 87 -15.10 16.29 3.91
C ARG A 87 -15.96 17.51 3.61
N ILE A 88 -15.73 18.13 2.46
CA ILE A 88 -16.50 19.29 1.99
C ILE A 88 -17.16 18.90 0.67
N ILE A 89 -18.48 19.01 0.61
CA ILE A 89 -19.28 18.78 -0.60
C ILE A 89 -19.68 20.14 -1.15
N VAL A 90 -19.27 20.41 -2.39
CA VAL A 90 -19.63 21.64 -3.12
C VAL A 90 -20.54 21.27 -4.26
N GLU A 91 -21.69 21.94 -4.33
CA GLU A 91 -22.68 21.78 -5.38
C GLU A 91 -22.66 22.99 -6.31
N ALA A 92 -22.64 22.70 -7.61
CA ALA A 92 -22.68 23.70 -8.67
C ALA A 92 -23.80 23.34 -9.64
N GLU A 93 -24.86 24.15 -9.66
CA GLU A 93 -25.95 24.02 -10.59
C GLU A 93 -25.84 25.10 -11.67
N TYR A 94 -25.84 24.66 -12.93
CA TYR A 94 -25.90 25.53 -14.09
C TYR A 94 -27.22 25.26 -14.81
N ASN A 95 -28.14 26.22 -14.75
CA ASN A 95 -29.45 26.08 -15.37
C ASN A 95 -29.56 27.04 -16.57
N ASN A 96 -29.83 26.46 -17.73
CA ASN A 96 -30.06 27.18 -18.98
C ASN A 96 -31.43 26.76 -19.53
N ALA A 97 -32.48 27.38 -18.99
CA ALA A 97 -33.85 27.16 -19.44
C ALA A 97 -34.21 28.17 -20.53
N ASP A 98 -34.74 27.66 -21.65
CA ASP A 98 -35.10 28.43 -22.84
C ASP A 98 -35.97 29.65 -22.48
N ASN A 99 -35.51 30.85 -22.86
CA ASN A 99 -36.08 32.18 -22.56
C ASN A 99 -35.91 32.75 -21.14
N SER A 100 -35.04 32.18 -20.29
CA SER A 100 -34.70 32.77 -18.98
C SER A 100 -33.20 33.05 -18.84
N LYS A 101 -32.82 34.09 -18.07
CA LYS A 101 -31.40 34.45 -17.88
C LYS A 101 -30.66 33.25 -17.26
N PRO A 102 -29.48 32.85 -17.77
CA PRO A 102 -28.73 31.73 -17.23
C PRO A 102 -28.40 32.01 -15.76
N THR A 103 -28.79 31.08 -14.88
CA THR A 103 -28.51 31.18 -13.44
C THR A 103 -27.46 30.15 -13.07
N SER A 104 -26.45 30.58 -12.33
CA SER A 104 -25.40 29.73 -11.79
C SER A 104 -25.50 29.78 -10.28
N LYS A 105 -25.77 28.63 -9.65
CA LYS A 105 -25.77 28.50 -8.19
C LYS A 105 -24.55 27.67 -7.80
N LEU A 106 -23.68 28.25 -6.99
CA LEU A 106 -22.57 27.56 -6.34
C LEU A 106 -22.82 27.65 -4.84
N GLY A 107 -22.97 26.48 -4.20
CA GLY A 107 -23.25 26.34 -2.78
C GLY A 107 -22.35 25.28 -2.16
N VAL A 108 -21.93 25.50 -0.92
CA VAL A 108 -21.32 24.45 -0.10
C VAL A 108 -22.47 23.69 0.54
N ALA A 109 -22.70 22.45 0.12
CA ALA A 109 -23.86 21.68 0.52
C ALA A 109 -23.66 20.98 1.87
N THR A 110 -22.44 20.55 2.19
CA THR A 110 -22.17 19.83 3.44
C THR A 110 -20.71 19.93 3.84
N ILE A 111 -20.47 20.12 5.13
CA ILE A 111 -19.14 20.00 5.75
C ILE A 111 -19.23 18.92 6.82
N GLU A 112 -18.51 17.82 6.62
CA GLU A 112 -18.48 16.69 7.54
C GLU A 112 -17.15 16.63 8.26
N LEU A 113 -17.21 16.48 9.59
CA LEU A 113 -16.06 16.27 10.44
C LEU A 113 -16.14 14.85 11.00
N MET A 114 -15.07 14.08 10.83
CA MET A 114 -14.97 12.72 11.34
C MET A 114 -13.77 12.61 12.28
N ALA A 115 -13.95 11.91 13.40
CA ALA A 115 -12.89 11.51 14.30
C ALA A 115 -13.07 10.03 14.64
N GLY A 116 -11.98 9.27 14.75
CA GLY A 116 -12.04 7.83 15.07
C GLY A 116 -11.22 7.50 16.31
N ALA A 117 -11.71 6.57 17.15
CA ALA A 117 -10.95 6.02 18.27
C ALA A 117 -11.18 4.51 18.45
N PRO A 118 -10.16 3.72 18.83
CA PRO A 118 -10.30 2.31 19.14
C PRO A 118 -10.93 2.11 20.52
N LEU A 119 -12.04 1.37 20.64
CA LEU A 119 -12.66 1.01 21.92
C LEU A 119 -12.32 -0.44 22.28
N GLY A 120 -11.20 -0.64 22.99
CA GLY A 120 -10.84 -1.89 23.66
C GLY A 120 -11.11 -3.18 22.86
N ARG A 121 -11.35 -4.30 23.55
CA ARG A 121 -11.41 -5.64 22.93
C ARG A 121 -12.62 -5.93 22.02
N THR A 122 -13.53 -5.00 21.72
CA THR A 122 -14.83 -5.38 21.07
C THR A 122 -15.45 -4.41 20.06
N GLY A 123 -14.85 -3.28 19.66
CA GLY A 123 -15.45 -2.53 18.55
C GLY A 123 -14.80 -1.20 18.19
N VAL A 124 -14.90 -0.84 16.91
CA VAL A 124 -14.52 0.48 16.39
C VAL A 124 -15.76 1.39 16.48
N PHE A 125 -15.64 2.53 17.15
CA PHE A 125 -16.67 3.58 17.14
C PHE A 125 -16.13 4.79 16.37
N SER A 126 -16.89 5.22 15.36
CA SER A 126 -16.62 6.42 14.58
C SER A 126 -17.75 7.40 14.83
N PRO A 127 -17.61 8.39 15.74
CA PRO A 127 -18.59 9.47 15.82
C PRO A 127 -18.60 10.25 14.50
N TYR A 128 -19.77 10.31 13.87
CA TYR A 128 -20.06 11.12 12.70
C TYR A 128 -20.98 12.27 13.14
N ILE A 129 -20.53 13.50 12.94
CA ILE A 129 -21.35 14.69 13.17
C ILE A 129 -21.47 15.39 11.82
N ASP A 130 -22.70 15.39 11.30
CA ASP A 130 -23.08 16.12 10.10
C ASP A 130 -23.65 17.47 10.50
N ILE A 131 -23.05 18.56 10.01
CA ILE A 131 -23.58 19.91 10.19
C ILE A 131 -23.90 20.43 8.79
N GLY A 132 -25.11 20.12 8.34
CA GLY A 132 -25.68 20.65 7.10
C GLY A 132 -26.11 22.12 7.27
N TYR A 133 -25.80 22.94 6.26
CA TYR A 133 -26.29 24.31 6.10
C TYR A 133 -27.00 24.46 4.76
#